data_AF-A0A917XMR1-F1
#
_entry.id   AF-A0A917XMR1-F1
#
_cell.length_a   1.000
_cell.length_b   1.000
_cell.length_c   1.000
_cell.angle_alpha   90.00
_cell.angle_beta   90.00
_cell.angle_gamma   90.00
#
_symmetry.space_group_name_H-M   'P 1'
#
loop_
_entity.id
_entity.type
_entity.pdbx_description
1 polymer ?
#
loop_
_entity_poly.entity_id
_entity_poly.type
_entity_poly.pdbx_seq_one_letter_code
_entity_poly.pdbx_strand_id
1 'polypeptide(L)' 'MNANAMAEALNGSFKAELIEHQGPWRHADQVEHAVVPWVGWYNTERLHSALGYLPPEESETQHYRSQTALTVA' A
#
# COMPACT_ATOMS: atom_id res chain seq x y z
N MET A 1 -0.25 2.75 16.41
CA MET A 1 -0.56 3.70 15.32
C MET A 1 -2.06 3.94 15.36
N ASN A 2 -2.55 5.20 15.35
CA ASN A 2 -3.99 5.44 15.20
C ASN A 2 -4.37 5.32 13.70
N ALA A 3 -5.65 5.08 13.40
CA ALA A 3 -6.09 4.90 12.02
C ALA A 3 -5.83 6.14 11.14
N ASN A 4 -5.80 7.34 11.74
CA ASN A 4 -5.46 8.59 11.05
C ASN A 4 -4.03 8.58 10.51
N ALA A 5 -3.04 8.24 11.34
CA ALA A 5 -1.64 8.21 10.94
C ALA A 5 -1.36 7.20 9.81
N MET A 6 -2.09 6.07 9.79
CA MET A 6 -2.00 5.09 8.71
C MET A 6 -2.56 5.64 7.39
N ALA A 7 -3.73 6.28 7.45
CA ALA A 7 -4.33 6.92 6.28
C ALA A 7 -3.45 8.06 5.73
N GLU A 8 -2.82 8.84 6.62
CA GLU A 8 -1.88 9.90 6.24
C GLU A 8 -0.65 9.35 5.53
N ALA A 9 -0.08 8.23 6.02
CA ALA A 9 1.06 7.58 5.37
C ALA A 9 0.71 7.05 3.97
N LEU A 10 -0.44 6.38 3.82
CA LEU A 10 -0.92 5.90 2.52
C LEU A 10 -1.13 7.05 1.54
N ASN A 11 -1.80 8.13 1.98
CA ASN A 11 -2.02 9.31 1.16
C ASN A 11 -0.71 10.01 0.76
N GLY A 12 0.29 10.02 1.63
CA GLY A 12 1.62 10.53 1.33
C GLY A 12 2.30 9.72 0.21
N SER A 13 2.30 8.38 0.33
CA SER A 13 2.78 7.47 -0.72
C SER A 13 2.05 7.65 -2.04
N PHE A 14 0.72 7.70 -2.01
CA PHE A 14 -0.10 7.92 -3.20
C PHE A 14 0.27 9.21 -3.95
N LYS A 15 0.41 10.33 -3.24
CA LYS A 15 0.78 11.61 -3.85
C LYS A 15 2.18 11.57 -4.46
N ALA A 16 3.17 11.09 -3.71
CA ALA A 16 4.55 11.04 -4.18
C ALA A 16 4.74 10.12 -5.39
N GLU A 17 4.13 8.94 -5.36
CA GLU A 17 4.45 7.87 -6.31
C GLU A 17 3.53 7.86 -7.52
N LEU A 18 2.24 8.15 -7.34
CA LEU A 18 1.28 8.19 -8.45
C LEU A 18 1.15 9.61 -9.02
N ILE A 19 0.95 10.62 -8.17
CA ILE A 19 0.63 11.95 -8.66
C ILE A 19 1.89 12.68 -9.15
N GLU A 20 2.94 12.72 -8.33
CA GLU A 20 4.15 13.49 -8.62
C GLU A 20 5.09 12.76 -9.57
N HIS A 21 5.35 11.47 -9.36
CA HIS A 21 6.34 10.72 -10.14
C HIS A 21 5.83 10.22 -11.51
N GLN A 22 4.58 9.78 -11.60
CA GLN A 22 4.01 9.25 -12.86
C GLN A 22 3.28 10.32 -13.70
N GLY A 23 3.13 11.53 -13.15
CA GLY A 23 2.59 12.67 -13.89
C GLY A 23 3.53 13.19 -14.99
N PRO A 24 3.15 14.27 -15.71
CA PRO A 24 2.02 15.15 -15.43
C PRO A 24 0.67 14.62 -15.93
N TRP A 25 -0.36 14.83 -15.12
CA TRP A 25 -1.75 14.44 -15.42
C TRP A 25 -2.53 15.64 -15.97
N ARG A 26 -3.28 15.45 -17.06
CA ARG A 26 -4.11 16.52 -17.66
C ARG A 26 -5.57 16.48 -17.22
N HIS A 27 -6.08 15.28 -16.93
CA HIS A 27 -7.48 15.07 -16.56
C HIS A 27 -7.58 14.07 -15.41
N ALA A 28 -8.64 14.19 -14.60
CA ALA A 28 -8.89 13.28 -13.48
C ALA A 28 -9.01 11.82 -13.94
N ASP A 29 -9.65 11.58 -15.09
CA ASP A 29 -9.81 10.24 -15.70
C ASP A 29 -8.47 9.49 -15.89
N GLN A 30 -7.39 10.21 -16.23
CA GLN A 30 -6.07 9.60 -16.38
C GLN A 30 -5.53 9.07 -15.05
N VAL A 31 -5.77 9.83 -13.97
CA VAL A 31 -5.41 9.41 -12.61
C VAL A 31 -6.31 8.25 -12.18
N GLU A 32 -7.61 8.33 -12.43
CA GLU A 32 -8.57 7.25 -12.10
C GLU A 32 -8.18 5.92 -12.75
N HIS A 33 -7.78 5.94 -14.02
CA HIS A 33 -7.28 4.76 -14.71
C HIS A 33 -5.94 4.26 -14.15
N ALA A 34 -5.07 5.15 -13.67
CA ALA A 34 -3.78 4.80 -13.10
C ALA A 34 -3.85 4.33 -11.63
N VAL A 35 -4.94 4.64 -10.91
CA VAL A 35 -5.15 4.20 -9.52
C VAL A 35 -5.20 2.69 -9.42
N VAL A 36 -5.95 2.01 -10.29
CA VAL A 36 -6.09 0.54 -10.25
C VAL A 36 -4.74 -0.19 -10.36
N PRO A 37 -3.90 0.06 -11.39
CA PRO A 37 -2.60 -0.58 -11.47
C PRO A 37 -1.66 -0.14 -10.34
N TRP A 38 -1.75 1.12 -9.87
CA TRP A 38 -0.96 1.57 -8.72
C TRP A 38 -1.32 0.82 -7.43
N VAL A 39 -2.60 0.61 -7.16
CA VAL A 39 -3.07 -0.18 -6.00
C VAL A 39 -2.64 -1.63 -6.10
N GLY A 40 -2.70 -2.23 -7.30
CA GLY A 40 -2.18 -3.57 -7.56
C GLY A 40 -0.72 -3.66 -7.16
N TRP A 41 0.13 -2.84 -7.79
CA TRP A 41 1.56 -2.77 -7.48
C TRP A 41 1.84 -2.46 -5.99
N TYR A 42 1.11 -1.51 -5.39
CA TYR A 42 1.29 -1.13 -3.99
C TYR A 42 1.10 -2.31 -3.04
N ASN A 43 0.08 -3.14 -3.28
CA ASN A 43 -0.24 -4.26 -2.40
C ASN A 43 0.63 -5.48 -2.63
N THR A 44 0.99 -5.77 -3.89
CA THR A 44 1.63 -7.05 -4.25
C THR A 44 3.14 -6.95 -4.48
N GLU A 45 3.67 -5.77 -4.76
CA GLU A 45 5.07 -5.61 -5.23
C GLU A 45 5.85 -4.52 -4.49
N ARG A 46 5.20 -3.45 -4.03
CA ARG A 46 5.88 -2.33 -3.36
C ARG A 46 6.46 -2.78 -2.03
N LEU A 47 7.77 -2.60 -1.85
CA LEU A 47 8.46 -2.99 -0.62
C LEU A 47 8.41 -1.87 0.42
N HIS A 48 8.07 -2.23 1.66
CA HIS A 48 8.03 -1.29 2.79
C HIS A 48 9.10 -1.65 3.82
N SER A 49 10.03 -0.73 4.10
CA SER A 49 11.06 -0.94 5.13
C SER A 49 10.45 -1.21 6.52
N ALA A 50 9.33 -0.56 6.84
CA ALA A 50 8.57 -0.79 8.07
C ALA A 50 7.97 -2.20 8.17
N LEU A 51 7.78 -2.90 7.04
CA LEU A 51 7.28 -4.27 6.96
C LEU A 51 8.41 -5.28 6.74
N GLY A 52 9.68 -4.90 6.95
CA GLY A 52 10.82 -5.78 6.71
C GLY A 52 11.12 -5.98 5.22
N TYR A 53 10.84 -4.98 4.39
CA TYR A 53 10.96 -5.05 2.93
C TYR A 53 10.06 -6.11 2.31
N LEU A 54 8.82 -6.17 2.78
CA LEU A 54 7.76 -6.99 2.21
C LEU A 54 6.65 -6.11 1.63
N PRO A 55 5.91 -6.61 0.62
CA PRO A 55 4.64 -6.05 0.22
C PRO A 55 3.60 -6.09 1.35
N PRO A 56 2.64 -5.16 1.37
CA PRO A 56 1.53 -5.16 2.33
C PRO A 56 0.79 -6.49 2.40
N GLU A 57 0.43 -7.07 1.26
CA GLU A 57 -0.34 -8.33 1.21
C GLU A 57 0.41 -9.50 1.86
N GLU A 58 1.72 -9.61 1.62
CA GLU A 58 2.57 -10.63 2.23
C GLU A 58 2.74 -10.41 3.74
N SER A 59 2.88 -9.15 4.16
CA SER A 59 2.96 -8.80 5.58
C SER A 59 1.67 -9.14 6.33
N GLU A 60 0.52 -8.80 5.75
CA GLU A 60 -0.79 -9.15 6.31
C GLU A 60 -0.98 -10.66 6.38
N THR A 61 -0.64 -11.39 5.32
CA THR A 61 -0.70 -12.86 5.28
C THR A 61 0.14 -13.49 6.40
N GLN A 62 1.37 -13.01 6.63
CA GLN A 62 2.21 -13.48 7.72
C GLN A 62 1.64 -13.14 9.11
N HIS A 63 1.04 -11.96 9.25
CA HIS A 63 0.41 -11.53 10.48
C HIS A 63 -0.81 -12.41 10.83
N TYR A 64 -1.69 -12.69 9.85
CA TYR A 64 -2.84 -13.57 10.04
C TYR A 64 -2.44 -15.03 10.33
N ARG A 65 -1.39 -15.54 9.65
CA ARG A 65 -0.85 -16.88 9.95
C ARG A 65 -0.35 -16.98 11.39
N SER A 66 0.38 -15.97 11.86
CA SER A 66 0.90 -15.92 13.22
C SER A 66 -0.22 -15.86 14.27
N GLN A 67 -1.24 -15.02 14.03
CA GLN A 67 -2.40 -14.94 14.92
C GLN A 67 -3.22 -16.23 14.95
N THR A 68 -3.40 -16.88 13.80
CA THR A 68 -4.11 -18.16 13.71
C THR A 68 -3.36 -19.24 14.49
N ALA A 69 -2.03 -19.32 14.35
CA ALA A 69 -1.21 -20.26 15.10
C ALA A 69 -1.28 -20.03 16.64
N LEU A 70 -1.35 -18.77 17.08
CA LEU A 70 -1.54 -18.41 18.49
C LEU A 70 -2.94 -18.73 19.03
N THR A 71 -3.95 -18.80 18.17
CA THR A 71 -5.34 -19.07 18.57
C THR A 71 -5.65 -20.57 18.65
N VAL A 72 -4.83 -21.40 17.99
CA VAL A 72 -5.01 -22.87 17.93
C VAL A 72 -4.07 -23.62 18.90
N ALA A 73 -3.14 -22.92 19.56
CA ALA A 73 -2.27 -23.44 20.62
C ALA A 73 -2.88 -23.24 22.01
#